data_AF-A0A9E2ERF0-F1
#
_entry.id   AF-A0A9E2ERF0-F1
#
_cell.length_a   1.000
_cell.length_b   1.000
_cell.length_c   1.000
_cell.angle_alpha   90.00
_cell.angle_beta   90.00
_cell.angle_gamma   90.00
#
_symmetry.space_group_name_H-M   'P 1'
#
loop_
_entity.id
_entity.type
_entity.pdbx_description
1 polymer ?
#
loop_
_entity_poly.entity_id
_entity_poly.type
_entity_poly.pdbx_seq_one_letter_code
_entity_poly.pdbx_strand_id
1 'polypeptide(L)'
;MTTKIFAKDINHLTDARYFAAWGAAWMCYNPEKITLSEIAAIKEWVAGPKHILDTRRIDREEAIAMLSSGIFDGYLTDDGDLYKDIGNISNNDMQVFSYKLDHLDHINLIMQINTSTSTASLKKVIYEVEGSTEDVMRFVRENQPYGIIVSGDEEEEVGVKSFDNLDRIFEFLEEL
;
A
#
# COMPACT_ATOMS: atom_id res chain seq x y z
N MET A 1 13.96 12.97 7.13
CA MET A 1 12.65 12.80 6.46
C MET A 1 12.19 11.42 6.87
N THR A 2 11.00 11.26 7.45
CA THR A 2 10.56 9.94 7.95
C THR A 2 10.05 9.08 6.80
N THR A 3 10.67 7.92 6.60
CA THR A 3 10.25 6.91 5.61
C THR A 3 8.80 6.52 5.84
N LYS A 4 7.97 6.56 4.78
CA LYS A 4 6.55 6.22 4.87
C LYS A 4 6.33 4.71 4.72
N ILE A 5 5.37 4.18 5.48
CA ILE A 5 4.98 2.77 5.42
C ILE A 5 3.75 2.61 4.53
N PHE A 6 3.85 1.73 3.53
CA PHE A 6 2.75 1.27 2.69
C PHE A 6 2.47 -0.20 3.04
N ALA A 7 1.43 -0.46 3.82
CA ALA A 7 1.07 -1.80 4.25
C ALA A 7 0.23 -2.51 3.17
N LYS A 8 0.69 -3.66 2.68
CA LYS A 8 0.07 -4.41 1.57
C LYS A 8 -0.58 -5.70 2.07
N ASP A 9 -1.53 -6.20 1.29
CA ASP A 9 -2.28 -7.45 1.55
C ASP A 9 -3.00 -7.43 2.91
N ILE A 10 -3.65 -6.30 3.22
CA ILE A 10 -4.47 -6.15 4.44
C ILE A 10 -5.82 -6.82 4.23
N ASN A 11 -6.06 -7.91 4.96
CA ASN A 11 -7.26 -8.73 4.80
C ASN A 11 -8.07 -8.88 6.09
N HIS A 12 -7.53 -8.46 7.23
CA HIS A 12 -8.19 -8.56 8.53
C HIS A 12 -8.03 -7.31 9.39
N LEU A 13 -8.96 -7.10 10.32
CA LEU A 13 -8.96 -5.97 11.25
C LEU A 13 -7.74 -5.97 12.19
N THR A 14 -7.23 -7.15 12.56
CA THR A 14 -6.04 -7.28 13.42
C THR A 14 -4.81 -6.68 12.75
N ASP A 15 -4.52 -7.08 11.51
CA ASP A 15 -3.46 -6.47 10.70
C ASP A 15 -3.67 -4.98 10.59
N ALA A 16 -4.93 -4.59 10.35
CA ALA A 16 -5.24 -3.22 10.09
C ALA A 16 -4.92 -2.30 11.26
N ARG A 17 -5.27 -2.75 12.46
CA ARG A 17 -4.94 -2.06 13.72
C ARG A 17 -3.44 -2.05 13.99
N TYR A 18 -2.77 -3.17 13.73
CA TYR A 18 -1.32 -3.29 13.92
C TYR A 18 -0.56 -2.24 13.07
N PHE A 19 -0.79 -2.21 11.75
CA PHE A 19 -0.12 -1.24 10.88
C PHE A 19 -0.53 0.21 11.17
N ALA A 20 -1.78 0.45 11.55
CA ALA A 20 -2.22 1.79 11.93
C ALA A 20 -1.55 2.28 13.23
N ALA A 21 -1.32 1.40 14.21
CA ALA A 21 -0.60 1.73 15.44
C ALA A 21 0.86 2.14 15.15
N TRP A 22 1.50 1.48 14.19
CA TRP A 22 2.83 1.83 13.68
C TRP A 22 2.83 3.03 12.71
N GLY A 23 1.71 3.74 12.58
CA GLY A 23 1.64 4.97 11.79
C GLY A 23 1.74 4.76 10.28
N ALA A 24 1.26 3.61 9.78
CA ALA A 24 1.21 3.37 8.35
C ALA A 24 0.52 4.51 7.59
N ALA A 25 1.14 4.92 6.49
CA ALA A 25 0.60 6.00 5.66
C ALA A 25 -0.51 5.49 4.73
N TRP A 26 -0.37 4.25 4.26
CA TRP A 26 -1.32 3.60 3.36
C TRP A 26 -1.56 2.14 3.77
N MET A 27 -2.75 1.66 3.46
CA MET A 27 -3.17 0.27 3.61
C MET A 27 -3.82 -0.20 2.32
N CYS A 28 -3.24 -1.23 1.72
CA CYS A 28 -3.65 -1.75 0.44
C CYS A 28 -4.38 -3.08 0.63
N TYR A 29 -5.67 -3.09 0.28
CA TYR A 29 -6.55 -4.24 0.42
C TYR A 29 -6.44 -5.15 -0.80
N ASN A 30 -6.42 -6.47 -0.55
CA ASN A 30 -6.48 -7.48 -1.61
C ASN A 30 -7.93 -7.93 -1.84
N PRO A 31 -8.59 -7.48 -2.94
CA PRO A 31 -9.99 -7.77 -3.18
C PRO A 31 -10.33 -9.26 -3.38
N GLU A 32 -9.35 -10.13 -3.65
CA GLU A 32 -9.57 -11.58 -3.71
C GLU A 32 -9.75 -12.21 -2.32
N LYS A 33 -9.29 -11.53 -1.25
CA LYS A 33 -9.26 -12.06 0.13
C LYS A 33 -10.18 -11.31 1.09
N ILE A 34 -10.67 -10.12 0.74
CA ILE A 34 -11.53 -9.31 1.59
C ILE A 34 -12.63 -8.60 0.78
N THR A 35 -13.84 -8.56 1.32
CA THR A 35 -15.01 -7.93 0.69
C THR A 35 -15.13 -6.43 1.00
N LEU A 36 -15.89 -5.69 0.17
CA LEU A 36 -16.20 -4.27 0.43
C LEU A 36 -16.81 -4.01 1.82
N SER A 37 -17.70 -4.91 2.29
CA SER A 37 -18.34 -4.76 3.60
C SER A 37 -17.33 -4.90 4.75
N GLU A 38 -16.36 -5.80 4.62
CA GLU A 38 -15.30 -5.97 5.61
C GLU A 38 -14.32 -4.80 5.60
N ILE A 39 -13.97 -4.28 4.43
CA ILE A 39 -13.15 -3.06 4.29
C ILE A 39 -13.86 -1.86 4.94
N ALA A 40 -15.16 -1.69 4.69
CA ALA A 40 -15.96 -0.64 5.31
C ALA A 40 -15.93 -0.75 6.84
N ALA A 41 -16.09 -1.96 7.37
CA ALA A 41 -15.97 -2.19 8.81
C ALA A 41 -14.57 -1.82 9.32
N ILE A 42 -13.49 -2.25 8.66
CA ILE A 42 -12.12 -1.86 9.05
C ILE A 42 -11.97 -0.33 9.12
N LYS A 43 -12.48 0.39 8.13
CA LYS A 43 -12.42 1.86 8.06
C LYS A 43 -13.13 2.56 9.22
N GLU A 44 -14.16 1.97 9.81
CA GLU A 44 -14.82 2.52 11.01
C GLU A 44 -13.96 2.41 12.27
N TRP A 45 -13.10 1.38 12.35
CA TRP A 45 -12.30 1.08 13.53
C TRP A 45 -10.86 1.57 13.44
N VAL A 46 -10.39 1.90 12.25
CA VAL A 46 -8.99 2.23 11.97
C VAL A 46 -8.91 3.64 11.40
N ALA A 47 -8.22 4.52 12.12
CA ALA A 47 -7.96 5.90 11.70
C ALA A 47 -6.46 6.08 11.43
N GLY A 48 -6.13 6.99 10.51
CA GLY A 48 -4.76 7.39 10.20
C GLY A 48 -4.36 7.02 8.77
N PRO A 49 -4.21 5.73 8.43
CA PRO A 49 -3.80 5.32 7.10
C PRO A 49 -4.84 5.64 6.02
N LYS A 50 -4.35 5.87 4.80
CA LYS A 50 -5.19 5.99 3.60
C LYS A 50 -5.55 4.61 3.06
N HIS A 51 -6.80 4.44 2.63
CA HIS A 51 -7.35 3.17 2.19
C HIS A 51 -7.19 2.99 0.67
N ILE A 52 -6.37 2.03 0.26
CA ILE A 52 -5.97 1.79 -1.13
C ILE A 52 -6.53 0.44 -1.59
N LEU A 53 -7.11 0.38 -2.77
CA LEU A 53 -7.53 -0.89 -3.38
C LEU A 53 -6.45 -1.42 -4.33
N ASP A 54 -6.05 -2.70 -4.23
CA ASP A 54 -5.21 -3.34 -5.24
C ASP A 54 -6.04 -3.82 -6.43
N THR A 55 -6.17 -2.98 -7.45
CA THR A 55 -7.03 -3.28 -8.62
C THR A 55 -6.40 -4.29 -9.56
N ARG A 56 -5.11 -4.62 -9.38
CA ARG A 56 -4.41 -5.59 -10.24
C ARG A 56 -4.89 -7.03 -10.03
N ARG A 57 -5.65 -7.26 -8.97
CA ARG A 57 -6.14 -8.57 -8.52
C ARG A 57 -7.54 -8.91 -9.03
N ILE A 58 -8.20 -7.96 -9.67
CA ILE A 58 -9.59 -8.08 -10.15
C ILE A 58 -9.68 -7.48 -11.55
N ASP A 59 -10.77 -7.76 -12.25
CA ASP A 59 -11.01 -7.14 -13.55
C ASP A 59 -11.38 -5.65 -13.41
N ARG A 60 -11.32 -4.94 -14.55
CA ARG A 60 -11.54 -3.49 -14.59
C ARG A 60 -12.96 -3.10 -14.20
N GLU A 61 -13.97 -3.88 -14.56
CA GLU A 61 -15.37 -3.56 -14.26
C GLU A 61 -15.62 -3.67 -12.75
N GLU A 62 -15.11 -4.73 -12.13
CA GLU A 62 -15.14 -4.92 -10.69
C GLU A 62 -14.36 -3.82 -9.95
N ALA A 63 -13.17 -3.46 -10.43
CA ALA A 63 -12.37 -2.39 -9.85
C ALA A 63 -13.12 -1.05 -9.85
N ILE A 64 -13.75 -0.69 -10.98
CA ILE A 64 -14.56 0.53 -11.09
C ILE A 64 -15.74 0.48 -10.12
N ALA A 65 -16.45 -0.65 -10.04
CA ALA A 65 -17.57 -0.81 -9.12
C ALA A 65 -17.14 -0.65 -7.65
N MET A 66 -16.04 -1.27 -7.25
CA MET A 66 -15.49 -1.15 -5.89
C MET A 66 -15.03 0.27 -5.57
N LEU A 67 -14.30 0.93 -6.48
CA LEU A 67 -13.82 2.30 -6.29
C LEU A 67 -14.97 3.31 -6.21
N SER A 68 -16.07 3.05 -6.94
CA SER A 68 -17.28 3.87 -6.91
C SER A 68 -18.03 3.84 -5.58
N SER A 69 -17.68 2.92 -4.66
CA SER A 69 -18.24 2.88 -3.30
C SER A 69 -17.90 4.12 -2.44
N GLY A 70 -16.86 4.87 -2.81
CA GLY A 70 -16.39 6.03 -2.05
C GLY A 70 -15.62 5.66 -0.77
N ILE A 71 -15.35 4.37 -0.53
CA ILE A 71 -14.61 3.88 0.64
C ILE A 71 -13.11 4.13 0.49
N PHE A 72 -12.59 4.11 -0.74
CA PHE A 72 -11.15 4.17 -1.00
C PHE A 72 -10.66 5.61 -1.18
N ASP A 73 -9.48 5.90 -0.65
CA ASP A 73 -8.72 7.14 -0.88
C ASP A 73 -7.85 7.06 -2.13
N GLY A 74 -7.70 5.87 -2.73
CA GLY A 74 -6.79 5.64 -3.84
C GLY A 74 -6.78 4.18 -4.27
N TYR A 75 -5.92 3.87 -5.22
CA TYR A 75 -5.78 2.52 -5.74
C TYR A 75 -4.38 2.25 -6.31
N LEU A 76 -4.00 0.99 -6.26
CA LEU A 76 -2.79 0.42 -6.85
C LEU A 76 -3.17 -0.29 -8.15
N THR A 77 -2.52 0.08 -9.25
CA THR A 77 -2.82 -0.43 -10.59
C THR A 77 -1.57 -0.61 -11.44
N ASP A 78 -1.62 -1.53 -12.39
CA ASP A 78 -0.73 -1.62 -13.54
C ASP A 78 -1.45 -1.18 -14.85
N ASP A 79 -2.75 -0.89 -14.76
CA ASP A 79 -3.56 -0.39 -15.85
C ASP A 79 -3.37 1.13 -16.00
N GLY A 80 -2.57 1.48 -17.01
CA GLY A 80 -2.22 2.86 -17.34
C GLY A 80 -3.39 3.73 -17.79
N ASP A 81 -4.60 3.21 -17.99
CA ASP A 81 -5.77 3.98 -18.41
C ASP A 81 -6.89 3.99 -17.36
N LEU A 82 -6.78 3.22 -16.27
CA LEU A 82 -7.83 3.14 -15.23
C LEU A 82 -8.18 4.51 -14.62
N TYR A 83 -7.18 5.39 -14.46
CA TYR A 83 -7.41 6.73 -13.89
C TYR A 83 -8.35 7.60 -14.72
N LYS A 84 -8.45 7.36 -16.04
CA LYS A 84 -9.34 8.13 -16.91
C LYS A 84 -10.80 7.79 -16.62
N ASP A 85 -11.08 6.50 -16.42
CA ASP A 85 -12.44 6.04 -16.13
C ASP A 85 -12.86 6.47 -14.72
N ILE A 86 -11.97 6.30 -13.74
CA ILE A 86 -12.24 6.69 -12.36
C ILE A 86 -12.41 8.21 -12.23
N GLY A 87 -11.61 9.01 -12.93
CA GLY A 87 -11.74 10.47 -12.91
C GLY A 87 -13.07 10.99 -13.46
N ASN A 88 -13.77 10.19 -14.27
CA ASN A 88 -15.12 10.53 -14.75
C ASN A 88 -16.24 10.13 -13.78
N ILE A 89 -15.94 9.26 -12.80
CA ILE A 89 -16.93 8.61 -11.94
C ILE A 89 -16.79 9.07 -10.48
N SER A 90 -15.58 9.37 -10.03
CA SER A 90 -15.26 9.77 -8.66
C SER A 90 -14.95 11.27 -8.59
N ASN A 91 -15.65 11.99 -7.71
CA ASN A 91 -15.33 13.38 -7.37
C ASN A 91 -14.18 13.49 -6.35
N ASN A 92 -13.66 12.37 -5.84
CA ASN A 92 -12.57 12.37 -4.87
C ASN A 92 -11.21 12.44 -5.56
N ASP A 93 -10.33 13.26 -5.00
CA ASP A 93 -8.91 13.31 -5.36
C ASP A 93 -8.23 12.01 -4.92
N MET A 94 -8.30 10.98 -5.76
CA MET A 94 -7.79 9.65 -5.47
C MET A 94 -6.28 9.58 -5.65
N GLN A 95 -5.58 8.97 -4.69
CA GLN A 95 -4.15 8.69 -4.82
C GLN A 95 -3.93 7.48 -5.71
N VAL A 96 -3.32 7.71 -6.88
CA VAL A 96 -3.01 6.65 -7.84
C VAL A 96 -1.60 6.14 -7.61
N PHE A 97 -1.48 4.83 -7.41
CA PHE A 97 -0.24 4.12 -7.27
C PHE A 97 -0.04 3.23 -8.49
N SER A 98 0.99 3.50 -9.29
CA SER A 98 1.35 2.65 -10.42
C SER A 98 2.38 1.63 -9.98
N TYR A 99 2.05 0.35 -10.14
CA TYR A 99 2.96 -0.75 -9.88
C TYR A 99 3.85 -0.99 -11.10
N LYS A 100 5.15 -1.09 -10.88
CA LYS A 100 6.10 -1.49 -11.90
C LYS A 100 7.05 -2.54 -11.33
N LEU A 101 7.07 -3.71 -11.96
CA LEU A 101 8.11 -4.72 -11.73
C LEU A 101 9.40 -4.23 -12.38
N ASP A 102 10.45 -4.05 -11.58
CA ASP A 102 11.81 -3.92 -12.11
C ASP A 102 12.60 -5.17 -11.76
N HIS A 103 12.70 -6.08 -12.72
CA HIS A 103 13.33 -7.39 -12.53
C HIS A 103 14.85 -7.33 -12.40
N LEU A 104 15.47 -6.15 -12.49
CA LEU A 104 16.92 -6.02 -12.53
C LEU A 104 17.58 -5.94 -11.14
N ASP A 105 16.83 -5.63 -10.07
CA ASP A 105 17.42 -5.37 -8.74
C ASP A 105 16.65 -5.94 -7.52
N HIS A 106 15.74 -6.91 -7.68
CA HIS A 106 14.93 -7.47 -6.56
C HIS A 106 14.08 -6.40 -5.82
N ILE A 107 13.64 -5.37 -6.53
CA ILE A 107 12.87 -4.25 -5.98
C ILE A 107 11.59 -4.08 -6.79
N ASN A 108 10.42 -4.24 -6.15
CA ASN A 108 9.17 -3.78 -6.76
C ASN A 108 8.96 -2.31 -6.42
N LEU A 109 8.51 -1.53 -7.39
CA LEU A 109 8.34 -0.09 -7.22
C LEU A 109 6.87 0.27 -7.34
N ILE A 110 6.37 1.00 -6.35
CA ILE A 110 5.13 1.73 -6.44
C ILE A 110 5.44 3.20 -6.65
N MET A 111 5.03 3.74 -7.79
CA MET A 111 5.10 5.18 -8.06
C MET A 111 3.77 5.83 -7.71
N GLN A 112 3.78 6.79 -6.79
CA GLN A 112 2.63 7.66 -6.61
C GLN A 112 2.57 8.66 -7.77
N ILE A 113 1.47 8.65 -8.52
CA ILE A 113 1.23 9.56 -9.65
C ILE A 113 0.26 10.65 -9.19
N ASN A 114 0.71 11.91 -9.26
CA ASN A 114 -0.18 13.05 -9.13
C ASN A 114 -0.81 13.33 -10.51
N THR A 115 -2.11 13.09 -10.66
CA THR A 115 -2.84 13.20 -11.93
C THR A 115 -3.16 14.65 -12.34
N SER A 116 -2.86 15.63 -11.48
CA SER A 116 -3.33 17.02 -11.61
C SER A 116 -2.30 18.05 -12.11
N THR A 117 -1.04 17.68 -12.42
CA THR A 117 -0.03 18.66 -12.90
C THR A 117 0.84 18.13 -14.04
N SER A 118 0.84 18.82 -15.18
CA SER A 118 1.62 18.51 -16.41
C SER A 118 3.12 18.82 -16.30
N THR A 119 3.67 18.86 -15.10
CA THR A 119 5.09 19.15 -14.84
C THR A 119 5.63 18.01 -14.00
N ALA A 120 6.79 17.48 -14.38
CA ALA A 120 7.49 16.40 -13.70
C ALA A 120 7.83 16.79 -12.24
N SER A 121 6.85 16.71 -11.34
CA SER A 121 7.03 16.78 -9.91
C SER A 121 7.68 15.48 -9.46
N LEU A 122 8.69 15.56 -8.59
CA LEU A 122 9.40 14.40 -8.02
C LEU A 122 8.45 13.22 -7.81
N LYS A 123 8.67 12.15 -8.58
CA LYS A 123 7.93 10.90 -8.38
C LYS A 123 8.29 10.40 -6.99
N LYS A 124 7.29 10.35 -6.10
CA LYS A 124 7.43 9.70 -4.80
C LYS A 124 7.41 8.19 -5.06
N VAL A 125 8.58 7.59 -4.94
CA VAL A 125 8.77 6.16 -5.17
C VAL A 125 8.73 5.45 -3.82
N ILE A 126 7.93 4.39 -3.75
CA ILE A 126 7.80 3.51 -2.59
C ILE A 126 8.35 2.15 -3.01
N TYR A 127 9.21 1.57 -2.17
CA TYR A 127 10.03 0.41 -2.51
C TYR A 127 9.55 -0.84 -1.77
N GLU A 128 9.24 -1.91 -2.48
CA GLU A 128 9.17 -3.27 -1.90
C GLU A 128 10.57 -3.84 -2.00
N VAL A 129 11.23 -4.01 -0.85
CA VAL A 129 12.58 -4.59 -0.78
C VAL A 129 12.40 -6.07 -0.50
N GLU A 130 12.77 -6.91 -1.47
CA GLU A 130 12.80 -8.36 -1.26
C GLU A 130 14.05 -8.74 -0.44
N GLY A 131 13.91 -9.67 0.49
CA GLY A 131 15.02 -10.18 1.30
C GLY A 131 14.71 -10.26 2.79
N SER A 132 15.75 -10.32 3.60
CA SER A 132 15.65 -10.36 5.06
C SER A 132 15.35 -8.99 5.66
N THR A 133 14.90 -8.96 6.92
CA THR A 133 14.77 -7.74 7.73
C THR A 133 16.03 -6.88 7.68
N GLU A 134 17.21 -7.49 7.73
CA GLU A 134 18.51 -6.81 7.62
C GLU A 134 18.75 -6.17 6.25
N ASP A 135 18.25 -6.77 5.17
CA ASP A 135 18.34 -6.21 3.82
C ASP A 135 17.46 -4.95 3.70
N VAL A 136 16.25 -4.99 4.24
CA VAL A 136 15.34 -3.83 4.30
C VAL A 136 15.97 -2.69 5.10
N MET A 137 16.46 -2.98 6.32
CA MET A 137 17.08 -1.97 7.18
C MET A 137 18.32 -1.34 6.53
N ARG A 138 19.16 -2.16 5.89
CA ARG A 138 20.34 -1.70 5.15
C ARG A 138 19.91 -0.78 4.00
N PHE A 139 18.95 -1.20 3.19
CA PHE A 139 18.43 -0.40 2.07
C PHE A 139 17.90 0.95 2.53
N VAL A 140 17.07 0.98 3.59
CA VAL A 140 16.51 2.22 4.13
C VAL A 140 17.61 3.15 4.62
N ARG A 141 18.61 2.63 5.34
CA ARG A 141 19.74 3.43 5.84
C ARG A 141 20.54 4.07 4.71
N GLU A 142 20.81 3.31 3.66
CA GLU A 142 21.68 3.75 2.56
C GLU A 142 20.96 4.68 1.58
N ASN A 143 19.67 4.45 1.34
CA ASN A 143 18.94 5.12 0.25
C ASN A 143 17.92 6.16 0.73
N GLN A 144 17.56 6.16 2.03
CA GLN A 144 16.56 7.04 2.63
C GLN A 144 15.30 7.22 1.75
N PRO A 145 14.61 6.12 1.40
CA PRO A 145 13.51 6.16 0.45
C PRO A 145 12.34 7.00 0.97
N TYR A 146 11.51 7.51 0.06
CA TYR A 146 10.28 8.20 0.46
C TYR A 146 9.33 7.27 1.23
N GLY A 147 9.25 6.01 0.81
CA GLY A 147 8.54 4.98 1.55
C GLY A 147 8.96 3.57 1.20
N ILE A 148 8.54 2.62 2.03
CA ILE A 148 8.70 1.18 1.81
C ILE A 148 7.36 0.46 1.84
N ILE A 149 7.30 -0.67 1.16
CA ILE A 149 6.17 -1.60 1.17
C ILE A 149 6.50 -2.73 2.14
N VAL A 150 5.54 -3.04 3.00
CA VAL A 150 5.59 -4.17 3.95
C VAL A 150 4.26 -4.90 3.87
N SER A 151 4.26 -6.22 4.00
CA SER A 151 3.05 -7.03 4.04
C SER A 151 2.96 -7.78 5.37
N GLY A 152 1.74 -8.03 5.84
CA GLY A 152 1.48 -8.79 7.07
C GLY A 152 1.11 -10.25 6.82
N ASP A 153 1.47 -10.80 5.65
CA ASP A 153 1.01 -12.12 5.18
C ASP A 153 2.03 -13.25 5.47
N GLU A 154 3.12 -12.97 6.20
CA GLU A 154 3.99 -14.04 6.70
C GLU A 154 3.32 -14.72 7.91
N GLU A 155 2.73 -15.88 7.64
CA GLU A 155 2.24 -16.82 8.66
C GLU A 155 3.39 -17.75 9.10
N GLU A 156 3.67 -17.82 10.41
CA GLU A 156 4.59 -18.81 10.98
C GLU A 156 3.93 -20.19 11.11
N GLU A 157 2.63 -20.20 11.43
CA GLU A 157 1.76 -21.37 11.43
C GLU A 157 0.37 -20.96 10.90
N VAL A 158 -0.48 -21.91 10.50
CA VAL A 158 -1.83 -21.61 9.99
C VAL A 158 -2.61 -20.78 11.02
N GLY A 159 -2.93 -19.53 10.67
CA GLY A 159 -3.62 -18.58 11.56
C GLY A 159 -2.75 -17.91 12.62
N VAL A 160 -1.43 -18.08 12.58
CA VAL A 160 -0.44 -17.42 13.45
C VAL A 160 0.45 -16.53 12.60
N LYS A 161 0.21 -15.21 12.69
CA LYS A 161 1.06 -14.19 12.07
C LYS A 161 2.23 -13.87 12.97
N SER A 162 3.42 -13.74 12.39
CA SER A 162 4.58 -13.23 13.09
C SER A 162 4.84 -11.79 12.70
N PHE A 163 4.79 -10.91 13.69
CA PHE A 163 5.09 -9.50 13.54
C PHE A 163 6.51 -9.16 13.99
N ASP A 164 7.30 -10.13 14.46
CA ASP A 164 8.64 -9.90 15.04
C ASP A 164 9.59 -9.23 14.03
N ASN A 165 9.54 -9.66 12.76
CA ASN A 165 10.32 -9.04 11.68
C ASN A 165 9.85 -7.60 11.40
N LEU A 166 8.54 -7.37 11.43
CA LEU A 166 7.95 -6.06 11.17
C LEU A 166 8.22 -5.09 12.32
N ASP A 167 8.12 -5.53 13.57
CA ASP A 167 8.45 -4.74 14.75
C ASP A 167 9.91 -4.27 14.69
N ARG A 168 10.85 -5.16 14.36
CA ARG A 168 12.26 -4.78 14.17
C ARG A 168 12.46 -3.73 13.08
N ILE A 169 11.72 -3.83 11.97
CA ILE A 169 11.77 -2.81 10.90
C ILE A 169 11.21 -1.49 11.41
N PHE A 170 10.07 -1.49 12.09
CA PHE A 170 9.40 -0.27 12.53
C PHE A 170 10.14 0.44 13.67
N GLU A 171 10.65 -0.29 14.66
CA GLU A 171 11.53 0.25 15.69
C GLU A 171 12.75 0.91 15.06
N PHE A 172 13.39 0.25 14.09
CA PHE A 172 14.50 0.83 13.35
C PHE A 172 14.11 2.13 12.62
N LEU A 173 12.90 2.21 12.04
CA LEU A 173 12.42 3.43 11.38
C LEU A 173 12.15 4.58 12.36
N GLU A 174 11.73 4.30 13.59
CA GLU A 174 11.52 5.31 14.63
C GLU A 174 12.83 5.91 15.17
N GLU A 175 13.94 5.16 15.08
CA GLU A 175 15.26 5.59 15.54
C GLU A 175 16.03 6.47 14.52
N LEU A 176 15.55 6.60 13.28
CA LEU A 176 16.20 7.37 12.19
C LEU A 176 15.87 8.88 12.19
#